data_AF-A0A3R9P0W5-F1
#
_entry.id   AF-A0A3R9P0W5-F1
#
_cell.length_a   1.000
_cell.length_b   1.000
_cell.length_c   1.000
_cell.angle_alpha   90.00
_cell.angle_beta   90.00
_cell.angle_gamma   90.00
#
_symmetry.space_group_name_H-M   'P 1'
#
loop_
_entity.id
_entity.type
_entity.pdbx_description
1 polymer ?
#
loop_
_entity_poly.entity_id
_entity_poly.type
_entity_poly.pdbx_seq_one_letter_code
_entity_poly.pdbx_strand_id
1 'polypeptide(L)'
;MDPQQQQQSPDQQNVMPQPPQTVTVKDHLYLSDMLSWNLNAAKKSAFFAKQCSDMDVKKELEKTAHMHERHYQQLLPHLQSGTQPIQPNTN
;
A
#
# COMPACT_ATOMS: atom_id res chain seq x y z
N MET A 1 28.02 -43.66 -45.56
CA MET A 1 28.80 -42.53 -46.10
C MET A 1 27.74 -41.60 -46.67
N ASP A 2 27.31 -40.53 -46.01
CA ASP A 2 28.08 -39.52 -45.29
C ASP A 2 27.37 -39.00 -44.01
N PRO A 3 28.10 -38.34 -43.09
CA PRO A 3 27.67 -37.93 -41.75
C PRO A 3 27.34 -36.41 -41.64
N GLN A 4 27.06 -35.96 -40.40
CA GLN A 4 26.92 -34.57 -39.91
C GLN A 4 25.54 -33.90 -40.10
N GLN A 5 25.02 -33.09 -39.17
CA GLN A 5 25.58 -32.51 -37.95
C GLN A 5 24.46 -32.14 -36.98
N GLN A 6 24.77 -32.29 -35.70
CA GLN A 6 24.01 -31.88 -34.54
C GLN A 6 24.06 -30.35 -34.39
N GLN A 7 22.92 -29.70 -34.17
CA GLN A 7 22.89 -28.29 -33.78
C GLN A 7 21.97 -28.11 -32.57
N GLN A 8 22.59 -28.07 -31.40
CA GLN A 8 22.02 -27.59 -30.14
C GLN A 8 22.18 -26.07 -30.10
N SER A 9 21.10 -25.37 -29.77
CA SER A 9 21.04 -23.91 -29.56
C SER A 9 20.21 -23.61 -28.30
N PRO A 10 20.50 -22.48 -27.62
CA PRO A 10 20.77 -22.48 -26.17
C PRO A 10 19.58 -22.03 -25.31
N ASP A 11 19.62 -22.46 -24.04
CA ASP A 11 19.13 -21.79 -22.83
C ASP A 11 18.12 -20.65 -23.05
N GLN A 12 16.83 -21.03 -23.15
CA GLN A 12 15.74 -20.11 -22.85
C GLN A 12 15.82 -19.78 -21.36
N GLN A 13 16.55 -18.70 -21.06
CA GLN A 13 16.53 -18.02 -19.77
C GLN A 13 15.07 -17.91 -19.31
N ASN A 14 14.79 -18.60 -18.23
CA ASN A 14 13.49 -18.60 -17.56
C ASN A 14 13.24 -17.19 -17.00
N VAL A 15 12.70 -16.29 -17.83
CA VAL A 15 12.28 -14.95 -17.43
C VAL A 15 11.11 -15.15 -16.46
N MET A 16 11.40 -15.13 -15.15
CA MET A 16 10.34 -15.13 -14.14
C MET A 16 9.48 -13.86 -14.35
N PRO A 17 8.18 -14.01 -14.61
CA PRO A 17 7.30 -12.84 -14.72
C PRO A 17 7.24 -12.15 -13.35
N GLN A 18 7.66 -10.89 -13.30
CA GLN A 18 7.42 -10.06 -12.13
C GLN A 18 5.91 -9.82 -11.98
N PRO A 19 5.37 -9.87 -10.76
CA PRO A 19 3.95 -9.66 -10.53
C PRO A 19 3.53 -8.25 -10.97
N PRO A 20 2.34 -8.10 -11.58
CA PRO A 20 1.85 -6.81 -12.04
C PRO A 20 1.64 -5.85 -10.87
N GLN A 21 2.07 -4.60 -11.04
CA GLN A 21 1.97 -3.50 -10.07
C GLN A 21 0.54 -2.92 -9.97
N THR A 22 -0.49 -3.76 -10.10
CA THR A 22 -1.89 -3.30 -10.06
C THR A 22 -2.43 -3.38 -8.64
N VAL A 23 -2.85 -2.23 -8.09
CA VAL A 23 -3.66 -2.18 -6.87
C VAL A 23 -4.95 -2.96 -7.15
N THR A 24 -5.13 -4.08 -6.47
CA THR A 24 -6.31 -4.91 -6.64
C THR A 24 -7.52 -4.27 -5.94
N VAL A 25 -8.74 -4.71 -6.28
CA VAL A 25 -9.95 -4.31 -5.56
C VAL A 25 -9.83 -4.59 -4.05
N LYS A 26 -9.12 -5.66 -3.66
CA LYS A 26 -8.88 -5.99 -2.26
C LYS A 26 -7.98 -4.94 -1.59
N ASP A 27 -6.92 -4.50 -2.26
CA ASP A 27 -6.02 -3.47 -1.74
C ASP A 27 -6.75 -2.14 -1.52
N HIS A 28 -7.65 -1.77 -2.44
CA HIS A 28 -8.50 -0.59 -2.27
C HIS A 28 -9.44 -0.70 -1.06
N LEU A 29 -10.05 -1.88 -0.85
CA LEU A 29 -10.90 -2.12 0.33
C LEU A 29 -10.10 -2.00 1.63
N TYR A 30 -8.92 -2.64 1.70
CA TYR A 30 -8.06 -2.54 2.87
C TYR A 30 -7.60 -1.10 3.14
N LEU A 31 -7.21 -0.35 2.10
CA LEU A 31 -6.83 1.06 2.25
C LEU A 31 -8.01 1.92 2.75
N SER A 32 -9.22 1.70 2.24
CA SER A 32 -10.42 2.40 2.70
C SER A 32 -10.73 2.14 4.18
N ASP A 33 -10.58 0.88 4.62
CA ASP A 33 -10.74 0.51 6.03
C ASP A 33 -9.67 1.17 6.90
N MET A 34 -8.39 1.14 6.49
CA MET A 34 -7.30 1.78 7.24
C MET A 34 -7.49 3.30 7.36
N LEU A 35 -7.96 3.96 6.30
CA LEU A 35 -8.28 5.39 6.33
C LEU A 35 -9.42 5.66 7.33
N SER A 36 -10.48 4.87 7.29
CA SER A 36 -11.62 4.98 8.19
C SER A 36 -11.22 4.78 9.65
N TRP A 37 -10.37 3.79 9.94
CA TRP A 37 -9.87 3.51 11.29
C TRP A 37 -8.99 4.65 11.81
N ASN A 38 -8.04 5.16 11.02
CA ASN A 38 -7.19 6.26 11.44
C ASN A 38 -7.99 7.55 11.68
N LEU A 39 -8.94 7.89 10.80
CA LEU A 39 -9.79 9.06 10.99
C LEU A 39 -10.65 8.96 12.25
N ASN A 40 -11.28 7.80 12.48
CA ASN A 40 -12.10 7.58 13.68
C ASN A 40 -11.26 7.63 14.97
N ALA A 41 -10.09 7.01 14.97
CA ALA A 41 -9.18 7.02 16.11
C ALA A 41 -8.67 8.43 16.42
N ALA A 42 -8.27 9.20 15.40
CA ALA A 42 -7.84 10.59 15.56
C ALA A 42 -8.95 11.45 16.19
N LYS A 43 -10.17 11.39 15.63
CA LYS A 43 -11.31 12.18 16.11
C LYS A 43 -11.72 11.80 17.54
N LYS A 44 -11.76 10.52 17.86
CA LYS A 44 -12.12 10.06 19.21
C LYS A 44 -11.07 10.45 20.24
N SER A 45 -9.79 10.28 19.92
CA SER A 45 -8.68 10.66 20.82
C SER A 45 -8.70 12.16 21.10
N ALA A 46 -8.83 12.98 20.07
CA ALA A 46 -8.95 14.45 20.22
C ALA A 46 -10.22 14.86 20.98
N PHE A 47 -11.33 14.15 20.82
CA PHE A 47 -12.56 14.40 21.57
C PHE A 47 -12.37 14.09 23.06
N PHE A 48 -11.81 12.93 23.40
CA PHE A 48 -11.60 12.54 24.80
C PHE A 48 -10.52 13.38 25.50
N ALA A 49 -9.50 13.86 24.77
CA ALA A 49 -8.51 14.80 25.32
C ALA A 49 -9.16 16.07 25.88
N LYS A 50 -10.31 16.50 25.32
CA LYS A 50 -11.07 17.68 25.79
C LYS A 50 -11.90 17.39 27.04
N GLN A 51 -12.18 16.12 27.33
CA GLN A 51 -13.02 15.70 28.46
C GLN A 51 -12.19 15.21 29.66
N CYS A 52 -10.88 15.00 29.47
CA CYS A 52 -10.02 14.48 30.52
C CYS A 52 -9.48 15.61 31.41
N SER A 53 -9.50 15.40 32.72
CA SER A 53 -8.91 16.31 33.71
C SER A 53 -7.46 15.98 34.04
N ASP A 54 -7.05 14.73 33.82
CA ASP A 54 -5.67 14.28 34.02
C ASP A 54 -4.78 14.78 32.88
N MET A 55 -3.72 15.51 33.26
CA MET A 55 -2.81 16.16 32.32
C MET A 55 -1.97 15.17 31.51
N ASP A 56 -1.56 14.06 32.12
CA ASP A 56 -0.73 13.05 31.45
C ASP A 56 -1.59 12.24 30.46
N VAL A 57 -2.81 11.88 30.85
CA VAL A 57 -3.77 11.20 29.97
C VAL A 57 -4.15 12.10 28.79
N LYS A 58 -4.42 13.39 29.04
CA LYS A 58 -4.71 14.36 27.99
C LYS A 58 -3.57 14.43 26.97
N LYS A 59 -2.32 14.54 27.44
CA LYS A 59 -1.14 14.61 26.58
C LYS A 59 -0.99 13.38 25.69
N GLU A 60 -1.21 12.18 26.23
CA GLU A 60 -1.10 10.96 25.44
C GLU A 60 -2.26 10.81 24.44
N LEU A 61 -3.46 11.26 24.78
CA LEU A 61 -4.60 11.33 23.85
C LEU A 61 -4.35 12.30 22.70
N GLU A 62 -3.78 13.47 22.99
CA GLU A 62 -3.40 14.45 21.96
C GLU A 62 -2.32 13.85 21.03
N LYS A 63 -1.27 13.26 21.59
CA LYS A 63 -0.22 12.59 20.81
C LYS A 63 -0.80 11.46 19.93
N THR A 64 -1.71 10.67 20.48
CA THR A 64 -2.41 9.59 19.75
C THR A 64 -3.23 10.15 18.60
N ALA A 65 -3.94 11.28 18.81
CA ALA A 65 -4.70 11.94 17.75
C ALA A 65 -3.81 12.38 16.58
N HIS A 66 -2.68 13.06 16.88
CA HIS A 66 -1.73 13.52 15.86
C HIS A 66 -1.07 12.35 15.12
N MET A 67 -0.75 11.26 15.83
CA MET A 67 -0.18 10.06 15.20
C MET A 67 -1.14 9.47 14.16
N HIS A 68 -2.42 9.29 14.51
CA HIS A 68 -3.41 8.75 13.58
C HIS A 68 -3.73 9.70 12.42
N GLU A 69 -3.74 11.01 12.65
CA GLU A 69 -3.85 12.00 11.57
C GLU A 69 -2.70 11.89 10.56
N ARG A 70 -1.46 11.78 11.06
CA ARG A 70 -0.29 11.58 10.20
C ARG A 70 -0.40 10.29 9.39
N HIS A 71 -0.80 9.18 10.01
CA HIS A 71 -0.98 7.90 9.30
C HIS A 71 -2.07 8.00 8.22
N TYR A 72 -3.18 8.70 8.49
CA TYR A 72 -4.20 8.97 7.49
C TYR A 72 -3.63 9.71 6.27
N GLN A 73 -2.87 10.79 6.52
CA GLN A 73 -2.25 11.58 5.45
C GLN A 73 -1.23 10.78 4.64
N GLN A 74 -0.49 9.86 5.28
CA GLN A 74 0.44 8.96 4.60
C GLN A 74 -0.26 7.93 3.72
N LEU A 75 -1.43 7.44 4.13
CA LEU A 75 -2.19 6.44 3.37
C LEU A 75 -3.00 7.02 2.21
N LEU A 76 -3.40 8.29 2.30
CA LEU A 76 -4.28 8.94 1.33
C LEU A 76 -3.79 8.88 -0.14
N PRO A 77 -2.50 9.09 -0.46
CA PRO A 77 -2.00 9.01 -1.83
C PRO A 77 -2.11 7.59 -2.43
N HIS A 78 -2.03 6.55 -1.60
CA HIS A 78 -2.10 5.16 -2.05
C HIS A 78 -3.51 4.77 -2.52
N LEU A 79 -4.55 5.47 -2.04
CA LEU A 79 -5.92 5.28 -2.54
C LEU A 79 -6.08 5.78 -3.98
N GLN A 80 -5.34 6.83 -4.36
CA GLN A 80 -5.44 7.48 -5.68
C GLN A 80 -4.54 6.84 -6.75
N SER A 81 -3.52 6.07 -6.34
CA SER A 81 -2.45 5.58 -7.22
C SER A 81 -2.79 4.30 -8.00
N GLY A 82 -4.01 3.74 -7.85
CA GLY A 82 -4.41 2.44 -8.43
C GLY A 82 -4.71 2.41 -9.94
N THR A 83 -4.50 3.51 -10.67
CA THR A 83 -4.93 3.66 -12.08
C THR A 83 -3.79 3.82 -13.08
N GLN A 84 -2.57 3.31 -12.82
CA GLN A 84 -1.55 3.28 -13.87
C GLN A 84 -1.83 2.13 -14.86
N PRO A 85 -2.20 2.42 -16.12
CA PRO A 85 -2.39 1.38 -17.12
C PRO A 85 -1.03 0.82 -17.53
N ILE A 86 -0.89 -0.51 -17.47
CA ILE A 86 0.26 -1.24 -17.99
C ILE A 86 0.32 -0.98 -19.50
N GLN A 87 1.33 -0.25 -19.98
CA GLN A 87 1.61 -0.15 -21.41
C GLN A 87 2.20 -1.48 -21.90
N PRO A 88 1.54 -2.17 -22.84
CA PRO A 88 2.11 -3.38 -23.43
C PRO A 88 3.29 -2.97 -24.33
N ASN A 89 4.49 -3.41 -23.95
CA ASN A 89 5.70 -3.26 -24.74
C ASN A 89 5.60 -4.18 -25.96
N THR A 90 5.25 -3.64 -27.12
CA THR A 90 5.34 -4.33 -28.42
C THR A 90 6.77 -4.18 -28.96
N ASN A 91 7.49 -5.31 -29.06
CA ASN A 91 8.69 -5.45 -29.89
C ASN A 91 8.28 -6.10 -31.22
#